data_AF-A0A7K8B9R5-F1
#
_entry.id   AF-A0A7K8B9R5-F1
#
_cell.length_a   1.000
_cell.length_b   1.000
_cell.length_c   1.000
_cell.angle_alpha   90.00
_cell.angle_beta   90.00
_cell.angle_gamma   90.00
#
_symmetry.space_group_name_H-M   'P 1'
#
loop_
_entity.id
_entity.type
_entity.pdbx_description
1 polymer ?
#
loop_
_entity_poly.entity_id
_entity_poly.type
_entity_poly.pdbx_seq_one_letter_code
_entity_poly.pdbx_strand_id
1 'polypeptide(L)'
;YPSFSWSSSWFFPALIPVFPGPYPGFSLPSSRFFPALIPVFPAAKPRLDNESCPQQQNWTEGQEGILACRATGRPEPEVKCSKDGNSLTAGISYPANRGHIGTYRCRATNVLGTAESNVTVWVQC
;
A
#
# COMPACT_ATOMS: atom_id res chain seq x y z
N TYR A 1 -32.67 15.09 29.76
CA TYR A 1 -32.07 15.37 31.08
C TYR A 1 -33.21 15.69 32.02
N PRO A 2 -33.32 15.04 33.19
CA PRO A 2 -32.23 14.65 34.09
C PRO A 2 -32.41 13.16 34.50
N SER A 3 -31.73 12.50 35.43
CA SER A 3 -30.60 12.74 36.33
C SER A 3 -30.26 11.36 36.92
N PHE A 4 -28.98 11.04 36.92
CA PHE A 4 -28.38 9.92 37.65
C PHE A 4 -28.66 10.02 39.15
N SER A 5 -28.87 8.90 39.83
CA SER A 5 -28.11 8.56 41.06
C SER A 5 -28.55 7.21 41.66
N TRP A 6 -27.58 6.31 41.82
CA TRP A 6 -27.39 5.36 42.92
C TRP A 6 -26.26 4.41 42.51
N SER A 7 -25.32 3.97 43.34
CA SER A 7 -24.80 4.40 44.64
C SER A 7 -23.47 3.63 44.70
N SER A 8 -22.38 4.31 45.03
CA SER A 8 -21.05 3.72 45.16
C SER A 8 -21.02 2.63 46.22
N SER A 9 -20.78 1.38 45.83
CA SER A 9 -20.23 0.21 46.56
C SER A 9 -20.59 -1.01 45.70
N TRP A 10 -19.72 -1.81 45.11
CA TRP A 10 -18.64 -2.58 45.72
C TRP A 10 -17.59 -2.88 44.64
N PHE A 11 -16.33 -2.50 44.90
CA PHE A 11 -15.18 -3.10 44.23
C PHE A 11 -15.18 -4.60 44.55
N PHE A 12 -15.57 -5.45 43.61
CA PHE A 12 -15.25 -6.88 43.70
C PHE A 12 -13.87 -7.09 43.08
N PRO A 13 -12.86 -7.52 43.86
CA PRO A 13 -11.55 -7.85 43.31
C PRO A 13 -11.68 -9.11 42.47
N ALA A 14 -10.96 -9.12 41.35
CA ALA A 14 -10.85 -10.27 40.46
C ALA A 14 -10.33 -11.48 41.24
N LEU A 15 -11.20 -12.50 41.39
CA LEU A 15 -10.79 -13.85 41.75
C LEU A 15 -11.09 -14.73 40.54
N ILE A 16 -10.06 -14.93 39.71
CA ILE A 16 -10.05 -15.94 38.66
C ILE A 16 -10.06 -17.31 39.38
N PRO A 17 -11.08 -18.17 39.22
CA PRO A 17 -11.04 -19.50 39.80
C PRO A 17 -9.95 -20.32 39.08
N VAL A 18 -8.86 -20.58 39.79
CA VAL A 18 -7.84 -21.54 39.38
C VAL A 18 -8.44 -22.93 39.58
N PHE A 19 -8.88 -23.57 38.50
CA PHE A 19 -9.31 -24.96 38.52
C PHE A 19 -8.08 -25.88 38.54
N PRO A 20 -7.86 -26.71 39.58
CA PRO A 20 -6.81 -27.71 39.59
C PRO A 20 -7.34 -28.97 38.89
N GLY A 21 -7.01 -29.11 37.61
CA GLY A 21 -7.35 -30.31 36.84
C GLY A 21 -6.21 -30.66 35.87
N PRO A 22 -5.78 -31.93 35.81
CA PRO A 22 -4.74 -32.36 34.88
C PRO A 22 -5.33 -32.30 33.46
N TYR A 23 -4.84 -31.40 32.62
CA TYR A 23 -5.19 -31.41 31.20
C TYR A 23 -4.74 -32.76 30.63
N PRO A 24 -5.65 -33.63 30.15
CA PRO A 24 -5.21 -34.79 29.38
C PRO A 24 -4.52 -34.23 28.14
N GLY A 25 -3.24 -34.60 27.98
CA GLY A 25 -2.42 -34.15 26.88
C GLY A 25 -3.14 -34.39 25.56
N PHE A 26 -3.63 -33.31 24.95
CA PHE A 26 -4.00 -33.31 23.55
C PHE A 26 -2.69 -33.47 22.78
N SER A 27 -2.32 -34.71 22.52
CA SER A 27 -1.37 -35.03 21.46
C SER A 27 -1.96 -34.44 20.18
N LEU A 28 -1.37 -33.35 19.71
CA LEU A 28 -1.60 -32.88 18.35
C LEU A 28 -1.30 -34.09 17.45
N PRO A 29 -2.25 -34.58 16.64
CA PRO A 29 -1.93 -35.64 15.70
C PRO A 29 -0.85 -35.10 14.76
N SER A 30 0.37 -35.63 14.91
CA SER A 30 1.60 -35.14 14.27
C SER A 30 1.63 -35.31 12.74
N SER A 31 0.50 -35.62 12.11
CA SER A 31 0.43 -35.93 10.68
C SER A 31 -0.97 -35.75 10.10
N ARG A 32 -1.63 -34.61 10.33
CA ARG A 32 -2.50 -34.09 9.27
C ARG A 32 -1.62 -33.29 8.32
N PHE A 33 -1.26 -33.91 7.20
CA PHE A 33 -0.92 -33.19 5.98
C PHE A 33 -2.16 -32.36 5.62
N PHE A 34 -2.28 -31.16 6.19
CA PHE A 34 -3.12 -30.15 5.62
C PHE A 34 -2.53 -29.87 4.24
N PRO A 35 -3.22 -30.18 3.13
CA PRO A 35 -2.74 -29.76 1.84
C PRO A 35 -2.55 -28.25 1.93
N ALA A 36 -1.33 -27.78 1.65
CA ALA A 36 -1.06 -26.36 1.60
C ALA A 36 -1.97 -25.78 0.50
N LEU A 37 -3.06 -25.13 0.90
CA LEU A 37 -3.82 -24.30 -0.01
C LEU A 37 -2.91 -23.13 -0.33
N ILE A 38 -2.31 -23.15 -1.52
CA ILE A 38 -1.60 -21.98 -2.04
C ILE A 38 -2.64 -20.86 -2.06
N PRO A 39 -2.46 -19.77 -1.29
CA PRO A 39 -3.42 -18.67 -1.33
C PRO A 39 -3.35 -18.03 -2.71
N VAL A 40 -4.34 -18.32 -3.54
CA VAL A 40 -4.52 -17.62 -4.82
C VAL A 40 -5.10 -16.26 -4.48
N PHE A 41 -4.25 -15.23 -4.46
CA PHE A 41 -4.73 -13.86 -4.33
C PHE A 41 -5.54 -13.48 -5.57
N PRO A 42 -6.72 -12.85 -5.42
CA PRO A 42 -7.49 -12.40 -6.57
C PRO A 42 -6.67 -11.39 -7.36
N ALA A 43 -6.55 -11.64 -8.66
CA ALA A 43 -5.88 -10.74 -9.58
C ALA A 43 -6.75 -9.48 -9.79
N ALA A 44 -6.09 -8.32 -9.85
CA ALA A 44 -6.76 -7.01 -9.94
C ALA A 44 -6.18 -6.18 -11.08
N LYS A 45 -7.06 -5.51 -11.83
CA LYS A 45 -6.67 -4.58 -12.90
C LYS A 45 -5.84 -3.43 -12.33
N PRO A 46 -4.90 -2.88 -13.11
CA PRO A 46 -4.09 -1.76 -12.66
C PRO A 46 -4.93 -0.50 -12.48
N ARG A 47 -4.61 0.31 -11.46
CA ARG A 47 -5.16 1.65 -11.25
C ARG A 47 -4.06 2.62 -10.81
N LEU A 48 -4.16 3.88 -11.24
CA LEU A 48 -3.35 4.99 -10.76
C LEU A 48 -4.23 5.92 -9.95
N ASP A 49 -4.21 5.75 -8.64
CA ASP A 49 -4.90 6.62 -7.71
C ASP A 49 -4.04 7.86 -7.40
N ASN A 50 -4.65 9.01 -7.15
CA ASN A 50 -3.92 10.27 -6.91
C ASN A 50 -2.98 10.21 -5.68
N GLU A 51 -3.29 9.36 -4.70
CA GLU A 51 -2.41 9.16 -3.53
C GLU A 51 -1.14 8.38 -3.89
N SER A 52 -1.27 7.39 -4.78
CA SER A 52 -0.14 6.56 -5.21
C SER A 52 0.64 7.22 -6.34
N CYS A 53 -0.02 8.07 -7.13
CA CYS A 53 0.57 8.82 -8.23
C CYS A 53 -0.01 10.24 -8.25
N PRO A 54 0.58 11.18 -7.49
CA PRO A 54 0.12 12.56 -7.49
C PRO A 54 0.32 13.17 -8.86
N GLN A 55 -0.71 13.84 -9.37
CA GLN A 55 -0.66 14.52 -10.67
C GLN A 55 0.29 15.72 -10.68
N GLN A 56 0.79 16.18 -9.53
CA GLN A 56 1.73 17.28 -9.46
C GLN A 56 2.91 16.92 -8.55
N GLN A 57 4.13 17.09 -9.07
CA GLN A 57 5.36 16.87 -8.31
C GLN A 57 6.30 18.06 -8.47
N ASN A 58 6.98 18.42 -7.38
CA ASN A 58 7.97 19.48 -7.36
C ASN A 58 9.35 18.86 -7.13
N TRP A 59 10.27 19.09 -8.05
CA TRP A 59 11.67 18.70 -7.98
C TRP A 59 12.54 19.94 -7.83
N THR A 60 13.77 19.77 -7.38
CA THR A 60 14.73 20.86 -7.21
C THR A 60 15.91 20.65 -8.15
N GLU A 61 16.26 21.67 -8.94
CA GLU A 61 17.36 21.63 -9.89
C GLU A 61 18.68 21.25 -9.19
N GLY A 62 19.41 20.30 -9.77
CA GLY A 62 20.67 19.80 -9.20
C GLY A 62 20.50 18.72 -8.13
N GLN A 63 19.29 18.43 -7.67
CA GLN A 63 19.01 17.26 -6.83
C GLN A 63 18.50 16.07 -7.65
N GLU A 64 18.50 14.88 -7.04
CA GLU A 64 17.87 13.71 -7.62
C GLU A 64 16.34 13.78 -7.46
N GLY A 65 15.66 14.02 -8.58
CA GLY A 65 14.19 13.98 -8.67
C GLY A 65 13.72 12.55 -8.90
N ILE A 66 12.76 12.10 -8.09
CA ILE A 66 12.14 10.78 -8.23
C ILE A 66 10.69 10.97 -8.66
N LEU A 67 10.31 10.28 -9.74
CA LEU A 67 8.93 10.29 -10.21
C LEU A 67 8.12 9.31 -9.36
N ALA A 68 7.56 9.82 -8.27
CA ALA A 68 6.82 9.05 -7.27
C ALA A 68 5.43 8.65 -7.80
N CYS A 69 5.38 7.66 -8.68
CA CYS A 69 4.13 7.15 -9.24
C CYS A 69 4.07 5.64 -9.06
N ARG A 70 3.19 5.19 -8.17
CA ARG A 70 2.91 3.77 -7.94
C ARG A 70 1.51 3.46 -8.44
N ALA A 71 1.38 2.30 -9.08
CA ALA A 71 0.09 1.79 -9.52
C ALA A 71 -0.35 0.64 -8.61
N THR A 72 -1.63 0.57 -8.32
CA THR A 72 -2.24 -0.54 -7.59
C THR A 72 -2.65 -1.62 -8.60
N GLY A 73 -2.46 -2.89 -8.29
CA GLY A 73 -2.80 -3.99 -9.19
C GLY A 73 -2.18 -5.31 -8.73
N ARG A 74 -2.76 -6.43 -9.15
CA ARG A 74 -2.22 -7.77 -8.86
C ARG A 74 -2.30 -8.65 -10.11
N PRO A 75 -1.17 -9.20 -10.59
CA PRO A 75 0.22 -9.05 -10.11
C PRO A 75 0.74 -7.59 -10.20
N GLU A 76 1.88 -7.28 -9.57
CA GLU A 76 2.42 -5.91 -9.48
C GLU A 76 2.53 -5.29 -10.90
N PRO A 77 1.85 -4.16 -11.16
CA PRO A 77 1.87 -3.53 -12.49
C PRO A 77 3.19 -2.79 -12.74
N GLU A 78 3.69 -2.86 -13.97
CA GLU A 78 4.86 -2.09 -14.40
C GLU A 78 4.44 -0.66 -14.78
N VAL A 79 5.02 0.36 -14.14
CA VAL A 79 4.70 1.77 -14.39
C VAL A 79 5.80 2.42 -15.24
N LYS A 80 5.42 2.88 -16.44
CA LYS A 80 6.30 3.61 -17.36
C LYS A 80 5.72 4.98 -17.65
N CYS A 81 6.49 6.04 -17.42
CA CYS A 81 6.06 7.42 -17.64
C CYS A 81 6.81 8.00 -18.83
N SER A 82 6.09 8.47 -19.85
CA SER A 82 6.71 9.08 -21.02
C SER A 82 6.33 10.54 -21.16
N LYS A 83 7.29 11.36 -21.58
CA LYS A 83 7.09 12.77 -21.90
C LYS A 83 7.78 13.07 -23.23
N ASP A 84 7.01 13.47 -24.23
CA ASP A 84 7.52 13.98 -25.52
C ASP A 84 8.60 13.09 -26.19
N GLY A 85 8.54 11.77 -25.99
CA GLY A 85 9.52 10.81 -26.50
C GLY A 85 10.55 10.29 -25.48
N ASN A 86 10.71 10.94 -24.33
CA ASN A 86 11.54 10.46 -23.23
C ASN A 86 10.74 9.57 -22.28
N SER A 87 11.09 8.27 -22.22
CA SER A 87 10.53 7.31 -21.27
C SER A 87 11.35 7.29 -19.98
N LEU A 88 10.73 7.68 -18.87
CA LEU A 88 11.24 7.52 -17.52
C LEU A 88 10.50 6.37 -16.82
N THR A 89 11.20 5.70 -15.92
CA THR A 89 10.60 4.66 -15.07
C THR A 89 10.24 5.28 -13.74
N ALA A 90 9.02 5.04 -13.26
CA ALA A 90 8.60 5.54 -11.96
C ALA A 90 9.40 4.87 -10.83
N GLY A 91 9.76 5.63 -9.80
CA GLY A 91 10.56 5.14 -8.67
C GLY A 91 12.08 5.09 -8.89
N ILE A 92 12.56 5.49 -10.06
CA ILE A 92 14.01 5.69 -10.33
C ILE A 92 14.36 7.17 -10.09
N SER A 93 15.53 7.41 -9.50
CA SER A 93 16.07 8.77 -9.36
C SER A 93 16.71 9.24 -10.65
N TYR A 94 16.41 10.48 -11.03
CA TYR A 94 16.99 11.15 -12.18
C TYR A 94 17.53 12.51 -11.74
N PRO A 95 18.66 12.98 -12.30
CA PRO A 95 19.18 14.31 -12.01
C PRO A 95 18.16 15.35 -12.48
N ALA A 96 17.53 16.06 -11.55
CA ALA A 96 16.52 17.06 -11.87
C ALA A 96 17.18 18.25 -12.58
N ASN A 97 16.72 18.49 -13.80
CA ASN A 97 17.17 19.57 -14.66
C ASN A 97 15.94 20.30 -15.21
N ARG A 98 16.10 21.53 -15.70
CA ARG A 98 15.01 22.33 -16.28
C ARG A 98 14.31 21.63 -17.45
N GLY A 99 15.01 20.75 -18.17
CA GLY A 99 14.43 19.93 -19.23
C GLY A 99 13.40 18.88 -18.76
N HIS A 100 13.37 18.55 -17.47
CA HIS A 100 12.37 17.64 -16.89
C HIS A 100 11.04 18.32 -16.57
N ILE A 101 10.93 19.64 -16.73
CA ILE A 101 9.68 20.34 -16.48
C ILE A 101 8.64 19.99 -17.54
N GLY A 102 7.41 19.71 -17.10
CA GLY A 102 6.26 19.47 -17.98
C GLY A 102 5.43 18.25 -17.59
N THR A 103 4.55 17.82 -18.51
CA THR A 103 3.55 16.79 -18.23
C THR A 103 3.98 15.42 -18.77
N TYR A 104 4.11 14.46 -17.87
CA TYR A 104 4.40 13.06 -18.12
C TYR A 104 3.11 12.25 -18.20
N ARG A 105 3.03 11.33 -19.16
CA ARG A 105 1.95 10.34 -19.27
C ARG A 105 2.44 9.01 -18.71
N CYS A 106 1.99 8.69 -17.51
CA CYS A 106 2.29 7.45 -16.82
C CYS A 106 1.32 6.35 -17.22
N ARG A 107 1.86 5.22 -17.68
CA ARG A 107 1.12 4.02 -18.06
C ARG A 107 1.53 2.86 -17.16
N ALA A 108 0.57 2.32 -16.41
CA ALA A 108 0.69 1.07 -15.68
C ALA A 108 0.19 -0.09 -16.52
N THR A 109 1.03 -1.10 -16.73
CA THR A 109 0.69 -2.28 -17.52
C THR A 109 0.75 -3.54 -16.68
N ASN A 110 -0.30 -4.36 -16.79
CA ASN A 110 -0.42 -5.65 -16.13
C ASN A 110 -1.04 -6.67 -17.08
N VAL A 111 -0.96 -7.97 -16.74
CA VAL A 111 -1.59 -9.06 -17.51
C VAL A 111 -3.10 -8.90 -17.67
N LEU A 112 -3.76 -8.20 -16.74
CA LEU A 112 -5.20 -7.95 -16.76
C LEU A 112 -5.62 -6.68 -17.53
N GLY A 113 -4.67 -5.84 -17.92
CA GLY A 113 -4.95 -4.60 -18.63
C GLY A 113 -3.95 -3.48 -18.36
N THR A 114 -4.32 -2.27 -18.76
CA THR A 114 -3.46 -1.09 -18.70
C THR A 114 -4.22 0.12 -18.18
N ALA A 115 -3.60 0.90 -17.30
CA ALA A 115 -4.14 2.16 -16.77
C ALA A 115 -3.20 3.32 -17.11
N GLU A 116 -3.74 4.51 -17.31
CA GLU A 116 -2.98 5.70 -17.68
C GLU A 116 -3.37 6.90 -16.81
N SER A 117 -2.39 7.74 -16.49
CA SER A 117 -2.58 9.02 -15.79
C SER A 117 -1.56 10.05 -16.24
N ASN A 118 -1.91 11.33 -16.10
CA ASN A 118 -1.04 12.45 -16.43
C ASN A 118 -0.48 13.06 -15.14
N VAL A 119 0.83 13.32 -15.14
CA VAL A 119 1.58 13.87 -14.01
C VAL A 119 2.41 15.07 -14.48
N THR A 120 2.18 16.23 -13.91
CA THR A 120 2.94 17.45 -14.17
C THR A 120 4.08 17.59 -13.17
N VAL A 121 5.30 17.73 -13.68
CA VAL A 121 6.51 17.93 -12.88
C VAL A 121 6.95 19.39 -13.01
N TRP A 122 7.18 20.02 -11.86
CA TRP A 122 7.73 21.36 -11.70
C TRP A 122 9.15 21.26 -11.17
N VAL A 123 10.05 22.10 -11.67
CA VAL A 123 11.43 22.15 -11.18
C VAL A 123 11.67 23.54 -10.59
N GLN A 124 12.06 23.58 -9.32
CA GLN A 124 12.47 24.78 -8.60
C GLN A 124 13.98 25.00 -8.81
N CYS A 125 14.37 26.25 -8.96
CA CYS A 125 15.77 26.66 -9.13
C CYS A 125 16.39 27.12 -7.81
#